data_AF-A0A1I7W229-F1
#
_entry.id   AF-A0A1I7W229-F1
#
_cell.length_a   1.000
_cell.length_b   1.000
_cell.length_c   1.000
_cell.angle_alpha   90.00
_cell.angle_beta   90.00
_cell.angle_gamma   90.00
#
_symmetry.space_group_name_H-M   'P 1'
#
loop_
_entity.id
_entity.type
_entity.pdbx_description
1 polymer ?
#
loop_
_entity_poly.entity_id
_entity_poly.type
_entity_poly.pdbx_seq_one_letter_code
_entity_poly.pdbx_strand_id
1 'polypeptide(L)'
;MKISAVEKELKFVEALEGTCERMLQYKLHKEKSDISRFAREESSTMKALNELRSKGVKVELGMPYEMWDAPSVEVITLKQNCEILLERYENDLEQWYNIRDRPLLEEYLCKKRILKPTERDCMENSHNVEL
;
A
#
# COMPACT_ATOMS: atom_id res chain seq x y z
N MET A 1 -32.06 14.66 5.84
CA MET A 1 -31.89 13.51 6.77
C MET A 1 -30.68 13.80 7.64
N LYS A 2 -30.82 13.85 8.97
CA LYS A 2 -29.68 14.05 9.89
C LYS A 2 -29.09 12.68 10.20
N ILE A 3 -27.87 12.41 9.73
CA ILE A 3 -27.10 11.21 10.05
C ILE A 3 -26.73 11.28 11.54
N SER A 4 -26.95 10.20 12.29
CA SER A 4 -26.59 10.12 13.72
C SER A 4 -25.08 10.00 13.92
N ALA A 5 -24.56 10.27 15.13
CA ALA A 5 -23.13 10.10 15.41
C ALA A 5 -22.69 8.64 15.19
N VAL A 6 -23.50 7.69 15.66
CA VAL A 6 -23.27 6.25 15.48
C VAL A 6 -23.24 5.84 14.01
N GLU A 7 -24.12 6.42 13.18
CA GLU A 7 -24.14 6.12 11.74
C GLU A 7 -22.90 6.69 11.01
N LYS A 8 -22.32 7.79 11.48
CA LYS A 8 -21.06 8.32 10.92
C LYS A 8 -19.87 7.45 11.29
N GLU A 9 -19.79 7.05 12.55
CA GLU A 9 -18.74 6.17 13.06
C GLU A 9 -18.75 4.82 12.33
N LEU A 10 -19.93 4.21 12.17
CA LEU A 10 -20.08 2.96 11.42
C LEU A 10 -19.57 3.11 9.97
N LYS A 11 -19.99 4.16 9.26
CA LYS A 11 -19.54 4.43 7.88
C LYS A 11 -18.05 4.74 7.77
N PHE A 12 -17.43 5.22 8.84
CA PHE A 12 -15.99 5.44 8.88
C PHE A 12 -15.24 4.12 9.04
N VAL A 13 -15.67 3.28 9.99
CA VAL A 13 -15.11 1.93 10.18
C VAL A 13 -15.25 1.08 8.91
N GLU A 14 -16.42 1.07 8.29
CA GLU A 14 -16.66 0.39 7.00
C GLU A 14 -15.75 0.90 5.88
N ALA A 15 -15.40 2.20 5.89
CA ALA A 15 -14.50 2.77 4.89
C ALA A 15 -13.03 2.38 5.13
N LEU A 16 -12.64 2.09 6.37
CA LEU A 16 -11.29 1.62 6.69
C LEU A 16 -11.12 0.11 6.47
N GLU A 17 -12.19 -0.66 6.62
CA GLU A 17 -12.18 -2.12 6.47
C GLU A 17 -11.57 -2.57 5.13
N GLY A 18 -10.62 -3.50 5.19
CA GLY A 18 -9.98 -4.04 3.98
C GLY A 18 -8.96 -3.10 3.31
N THR A 19 -8.70 -1.91 3.86
CA THR A 19 -7.79 -0.93 3.23
C THR A 19 -6.36 -1.46 3.18
N CYS A 20 -5.84 -1.98 4.30
CA CYS A 20 -4.46 -2.44 4.38
C CYS A 20 -4.26 -3.84 3.79
N GLU A 21 -5.30 -4.66 3.73
CA GLU A 21 -5.32 -5.96 3.06
C GLU A 21 -4.99 -5.84 1.58
N ARG A 22 -5.37 -4.72 0.94
CA ARG A 22 -5.03 -4.43 -0.45
C ARG A 22 -3.52 -4.31 -0.68
N MET A 23 -2.72 -4.06 0.35
CA MET A 23 -1.26 -4.04 0.22
C MET A 23 -0.70 -5.41 -0.20
N LEU A 24 -1.38 -6.50 0.16
CA LEU A 24 -1.00 -7.87 -0.22
C LEU A 24 -1.16 -8.16 -1.71
N GLN A 25 -1.81 -7.26 -2.46
CA GLN A 25 -1.93 -7.37 -3.92
C GLN A 25 -0.69 -6.84 -4.65
N TYR A 26 0.21 -6.15 -3.96
CA TYR A 26 1.47 -5.70 -4.54
C TYR A 26 2.50 -6.82 -4.58
N LYS A 27 3.33 -6.77 -5.62
CA LYS A 27 4.53 -7.58 -5.81
C LYS A 27 5.75 -6.66 -5.75
N LEU A 28 6.86 -7.22 -5.28
CA LEU A 28 8.12 -6.49 -5.19
C LEU A 28 8.91 -6.63 -6.51
N HIS A 29 9.23 -5.48 -7.10
CA HIS A 29 10.12 -5.33 -8.24
C HIS A 29 11.50 -4.94 -7.73
N LYS A 30 12.45 -5.89 -7.76
CA LYS A 30 13.83 -5.64 -7.32
C LYS A 30 14.62 -4.79 -8.31
N GLU A 31 14.15 -4.70 -9.54
CA GLU A 31 14.72 -3.92 -10.64
C GLU A 31 14.33 -2.43 -10.60
N LYS A 32 13.31 -2.05 -9.83
CA LYS A 32 12.85 -0.66 -9.65
C LYS A 32 13.42 -0.06 -8.36
N SER A 33 13.24 1.26 -8.14
CA SER A 33 13.59 1.97 -6.90
C SER A 33 12.36 2.61 -6.22
N ASP A 34 12.50 2.96 -4.94
CA ASP A 34 11.49 3.72 -4.19
C ASP A 34 10.10 3.06 -4.16
N ILE A 35 9.03 3.86 -4.13
CA ILE A 35 7.65 3.36 -4.09
C ILE A 35 7.26 2.59 -5.37
N SER A 36 7.91 2.88 -6.50
CA SER A 36 7.64 2.21 -7.78
C SER A 36 7.97 0.71 -7.77
N ARG A 37 8.71 0.25 -6.74
CA ARG A 37 9.01 -1.16 -6.50
C ARG A 37 7.80 -1.98 -6.10
N PHE A 38 6.73 -1.35 -5.62
CA PHE A 38 5.49 -2.02 -5.26
C PHE A 38 4.51 -1.82 -6.40
N ALA A 39 4.28 -2.88 -7.18
CA ALA A 39 3.37 -2.82 -8.30
C ALA A 39 2.54 -4.11 -8.37
N ARG A 40 1.32 -4.05 -8.91
CA ARG A 40 0.40 -5.20 -8.87
C ARG A 40 0.73 -6.23 -9.94
N GLU A 41 1.38 -5.80 -11.00
CA GLU A 41 1.84 -6.66 -12.06
C GLU A 41 2.97 -7.59 -11.59
N GLU A 42 3.15 -8.69 -12.31
CA GLU A 42 4.29 -9.57 -12.08
C GLU A 42 5.60 -8.91 -12.54
N SER A 43 6.66 -9.04 -11.73
CA SER A 43 7.99 -8.53 -12.06
C SER A 43 8.60 -9.21 -13.27
N SER A 44 9.43 -8.47 -14.01
CA SER A 44 10.13 -9.01 -15.19
C SER A 44 10.98 -10.23 -14.83
N THR A 45 11.61 -10.19 -13.65
CA THR A 45 12.38 -11.31 -13.10
C THR A 45 11.52 -12.54 -12.88
N MET A 46 10.36 -12.40 -12.22
CA MET A 46 9.50 -13.55 -11.93
C MET A 46 8.87 -14.14 -13.20
N LYS A 47 8.48 -13.28 -14.16
CA LYS A 47 8.05 -13.71 -15.50
C LYS A 47 9.10 -14.59 -16.17
N ALA A 48 10.36 -14.13 -16.21
CA ALA A 48 11.45 -14.88 -16.82
C ALA A 48 11.71 -16.23 -16.13
N LEU A 49 11.65 -16.28 -14.78
CA LEU A 49 11.79 -17.52 -14.02
C LEU A 49 10.66 -18.51 -14.32
N ASN A 50 9.41 -18.03 -14.38
CA ASN A 50 8.25 -18.84 -14.73
C ASN A 50 8.31 -19.36 -16.18
N GLU A 51 8.80 -18.57 -17.13
CA GLU A 51 9.02 -18.98 -18.52
C GLU A 51 10.12 -20.03 -18.67
N LEU A 52 11.22 -19.92 -17.93
CA LEU A 52 12.28 -20.94 -17.94
C LEU A 52 11.74 -22.27 -17.42
N ARG A 53 11.00 -22.24 -16.31
CA ARG A 53 10.38 -23.44 -15.74
C ARG A 53 9.37 -24.07 -16.70
N SER A 54 8.53 -23.28 -17.36
CA SER A 54 7.53 -23.81 -18.30
C SER A 54 8.17 -24.50 -19.52
N LYS A 55 9.40 -24.13 -19.88
CA LYS A 55 10.22 -24.79 -20.90
C LYS A 55 10.98 -26.03 -20.39
N GLY A 56 10.75 -26.45 -19.14
CA GLY A 56 11.39 -27.62 -18.53
C GLY A 56 12.78 -27.36 -17.95
N VAL A 57 13.21 -26.09 -17.87
CA VAL A 57 14.47 -25.75 -17.19
C VAL A 57 14.28 -25.90 -15.69
N LYS A 58 15.19 -26.63 -15.03
CA LYS A 58 15.21 -26.75 -13.57
C LYS A 58 15.62 -25.41 -12.97
N VAL A 59 14.68 -24.71 -12.33
CA VAL A 59 14.92 -23.47 -11.59
C VAL A 59 14.83 -23.77 -10.09
N GLU A 60 15.89 -23.47 -9.34
CA GLU A 60 15.95 -23.67 -7.89
C GLU A 60 16.07 -22.32 -7.18
N LEU A 61 15.00 -21.89 -6.49
CA LEU A 61 14.99 -20.68 -5.66
C LEU A 61 15.22 -20.96 -4.17
N GLY A 62 15.43 -22.22 -3.79
CA GLY A 62 15.53 -22.62 -2.38
C GLY A 62 14.21 -22.60 -1.61
N MET A 63 13.07 -22.53 -2.32
CA MET A 63 11.72 -22.55 -1.73
C MET A 63 10.73 -23.31 -2.62
N PRO A 64 9.68 -23.93 -2.05
CA PRO A 64 8.61 -24.60 -2.79
C PRO A 64 7.93 -23.68 -3.80
N TYR A 65 7.50 -24.23 -4.93
CA TYR A 65 6.90 -23.47 -6.02
C TYR A 65 5.63 -22.74 -5.60
N GLU A 66 4.84 -23.37 -4.72
CA GLU A 66 3.59 -22.82 -4.19
C GLU A 66 3.81 -21.52 -3.40
N MET A 67 5.05 -21.27 -2.96
CA MET A 67 5.44 -20.08 -2.22
C MET A 67 5.96 -18.95 -3.12
N TRP A 68 6.12 -19.16 -4.43
CA TRP A 68 6.67 -18.13 -5.33
C TRP A 68 5.73 -16.93 -5.49
N ASP A 69 4.42 -17.15 -5.34
CA ASP A 69 3.39 -16.11 -5.36
C ASP A 69 3.04 -15.57 -3.95
N ALA A 70 3.70 -16.07 -2.90
CA ALA A 70 3.48 -15.56 -1.56
C ALA A 70 3.98 -14.10 -1.45
N PRO A 71 3.29 -13.23 -0.69
CA PRO A 71 3.76 -11.87 -0.46
C PRO A 71 5.17 -11.85 0.15
N SER A 72 6.05 -10.98 -0.37
CA SER A 72 7.40 -10.84 0.17
C SER A 72 7.36 -10.18 1.55
N VAL A 73 8.46 -10.29 2.31
CA VAL A 73 8.61 -9.63 3.62
C VAL A 73 8.35 -8.13 3.49
N GLU A 74 8.85 -7.48 2.43
CA GLU A 74 8.63 -6.07 2.16
C GLU A 74 7.16 -5.71 1.94
N VAL A 75 6.39 -6.58 1.27
CA VAL A 75 4.94 -6.40 1.08
C VAL A 75 4.17 -6.59 2.39
N ILE A 76 4.58 -7.57 3.21
CA ILE A 76 4.03 -7.75 4.56
C ILE A 76 4.33 -6.53 5.44
N THR A 77 5.55 -6.00 5.38
CA THR A 77 5.94 -4.77 6.09
C THR A 77 5.16 -3.57 5.57
N LEU A 78 4.87 -3.48 4.27
CA LEU A 78 4.02 -2.43 3.70
C LEU A 78 2.60 -2.48 4.29
N LYS A 79 2.01 -3.68 4.40
CA LYS A 79 0.71 -3.87 5.07
C LYS A 79 0.78 -3.43 6.54
N GLN A 80 1.79 -3.89 7.28
CA GLN A 80 1.95 -3.54 8.70
C GLN A 80 2.10 -2.03 8.91
N ASN A 81 2.85 -1.35 8.03
CA ASN A 81 2.99 0.10 8.08
C ASN A 81 1.67 0.82 7.81
N CYS A 82 0.83 0.29 6.91
CA CYS A 82 -0.52 0.79 6.69
C CYS A 82 -1.38 0.63 7.96
N GLU A 83 -1.34 -0.53 8.61
CA GLU A 83 -2.10 -0.81 9.83
C GLU A 83 -1.70 0.14 10.97
N ILE A 84 -0.39 0.31 11.18
CA ILE A 84 0.15 1.26 12.17
C ILE A 84 -0.29 2.70 11.87
N LEU A 85 -0.36 3.08 10.60
CA LEU A 85 -0.78 4.41 10.18
C LEU A 85 -2.29 4.62 10.45
N LEU A 86 -3.13 3.64 10.13
CA LEU A 86 -4.56 3.71 10.45
C LEU A 86 -4.80 3.79 11.96
N GLU A 87 -4.13 2.95 12.74
CA GLU A 87 -4.26 2.93 14.21
C GLU A 87 -3.79 4.27 14.82
N ARG A 88 -2.61 4.73 14.45
CA ARG A 88 -2.01 5.93 15.06
C ARG A 88 -2.76 7.22 14.73
N TYR A 89 -3.38 7.29 13.55
CA TYR A 89 -4.02 8.49 13.04
C TYR A 89 -5.53 8.34 12.86
N GLU A 90 -6.16 7.38 13.54
CA GLU A 90 -7.60 7.10 13.44
C GLU A 90 -8.46 8.35 13.66
N ASN A 91 -8.22 9.10 14.73
CA ASN A 91 -8.94 10.33 15.03
C ASN A 91 -8.79 11.40 13.94
N ASP A 92 -7.58 11.53 13.38
CA ASP A 92 -7.30 12.48 12.30
C ASP A 92 -8.01 12.07 11.01
N LEU A 93 -8.02 10.77 10.72
CA LEU A 93 -8.70 10.15 9.58
C LEU A 93 -10.21 10.29 9.70
N GLU A 94 -10.78 10.07 10.89
CA GLU A 94 -12.20 10.26 11.15
C GLU A 94 -12.60 11.72 10.97
N GLN A 95 -11.80 12.65 11.51
CA GLN A 95 -12.03 14.08 11.31
C GLN A 95 -12.00 14.42 9.81
N TRP A 96 -10.98 13.94 9.08
CA TRP A 96 -10.87 14.15 7.63
C TRP A 96 -12.06 13.58 6.87
N TYR A 97 -12.49 12.36 7.21
CA TYR A 97 -13.64 11.69 6.61
C TYR A 97 -14.94 12.46 6.86
N ASN A 98 -15.05 13.24 7.93
CA ASN A 98 -16.24 14.02 8.21
C ASN A 98 -16.23 15.44 7.61
N ILE A 99 -15.13 15.88 6.96
CA ILE A 99 -15.09 17.15 6.24
C ILE A 99 -15.95 17.04 4.97
N ARG A 100 -16.75 18.07 4.67
CA ARG A 100 -17.60 18.13 3.47
C ARG A 100 -16.77 18.26 2.19
N ASP A 101 -15.89 19.26 2.16
CA ASP A 101 -14.98 19.53 1.05
C ASP A 101 -13.58 19.05 1.43
N ARG A 102 -13.39 17.73 1.41
CA ARG A 102 -12.17 17.09 1.94
C ARG A 102 -10.95 17.50 1.11
N PRO A 103 -9.84 17.95 1.73
CA PRO A 103 -8.56 18.06 1.03
C PRO A 103 -8.05 16.67 0.62
N LEU A 104 -7.07 16.61 -0.28
CA LEU A 104 -6.36 15.36 -0.57
C LEU A 104 -5.82 14.76 0.73
N LEU A 105 -5.99 13.44 0.89
CA LEU A 105 -5.59 12.74 2.11
C LEU A 105 -4.09 12.91 2.38
N GLU A 106 -3.27 12.84 1.33
CA GLU A 106 -1.81 12.98 1.41
C GLU A 106 -1.39 14.37 1.92
N GLU A 107 -2.08 15.43 1.49
CA GLU A 107 -1.85 16.79 1.98
C GLU A 107 -2.31 16.96 3.43
N TYR A 108 -3.42 16.34 3.82
CA TYR A 108 -3.97 16.44 5.17
C TYR A 108 -3.21 15.60 6.20
N LEU A 109 -2.86 14.38 5.84
CA LEU A 109 -2.28 13.39 6.73
C LEU A 109 -0.77 13.36 6.56
N CYS A 110 -0.29 12.97 5.38
CA CYS A 110 1.14 12.76 5.16
C CYS A 110 1.93 14.05 5.39
N LYS A 111 1.60 15.14 4.69
CA LYS A 111 2.39 16.39 4.75
C LYS A 111 2.25 17.16 6.07
N LYS A 112 1.04 17.20 6.63
CA LYS A 112 0.72 18.05 7.80
C LYS A 112 0.89 17.34 9.13
N ARG A 113 0.86 16.01 9.19
CA ARG A 113 0.84 15.25 10.46
C ARG A 113 1.88 14.15 10.57
N ILE A 114 2.22 13.48 9.46
CA ILE A 114 3.18 12.37 9.48
C ILE A 114 4.60 12.87 9.23
N LEU A 115 4.83 13.55 8.11
CA LEU A 115 6.15 13.93 7.62
C LEU A 115 6.65 15.20 8.31
N LYS A 116 7.89 15.16 8.78
CA LYS A 116 8.61 16.38 9.19
C LYS A 116 8.88 17.26 7.97
N PRO A 117 9.12 18.57 8.15
CA PRO A 117 9.45 19.46 7.05
C PRO A 117 10.61 18.97 6.16
N THR A 118 11.61 18.31 6.74
CA THR A 118 12.78 17.75 6.06
C THR A 118 12.52 16.44 5.32
N GLU A 119 11.33 15.85 5.50
CA GLU A 119 10.96 14.54 4.93
C GLU A 119 9.92 14.70 3.79
N ARG A 120 9.57 15.94 3.43
CA ARG A 120 8.49 16.23 2.47
C ARG A 120 8.91 16.07 1.00
N ASP A 121 10.20 15.97 0.73
CA ASP A 121 10.73 15.81 -0.63
C ASP A 121 10.22 14.52 -1.31
N CYS A 122 9.81 13.52 -0.52
CA CYS A 122 9.21 12.29 -1.05
C CYS A 122 7.85 12.52 -1.71
N MET A 123 7.14 13.60 -1.35
CA MET A 123 5.82 13.96 -1.89
C MET A 123 5.92 14.69 -3.23
N GLU A 124 7.02 15.41 -3.47
CA GLU A 124 7.21 16.19 -4.70
C GLU A 124 7.64 15.29 -5.87
N ASN A 125 8.35 14.20 -5.56
CA ASN A 125 8.86 13.24 -6.54
C ASN A 125 7.86 12.13 -6.90
N SER A 126 6.77 11.97 -6.15
CA SER A 126 5.73 10.95 -6.38
C SER A 126 4.81 11.24 -7.58
N HIS A 127 4.84 12.45 -8.15
CA HIS A 127 4.03 12.82 -9.32
C HIS A 127 4.48 12.19 -10.65
N ASN A 128 5.61 11.47 -10.67
CA ASN A 128 6.12 10.79 -11.86
C ASN A 128 5.88 9.27 -11.87
N VAL A 129 5.11 8.75 -10.90
CA VAL A 129 4.75 7.33 -10.86
C VAL A 129 3.33 7.21 -11.37
N GLU A 130 3.18 6.99 -12.68
CA GLU A 130 1.92 6.51 -13.25
C GLU A 130 1.60 5.15 -12.60
N LEU A 131 0.56 5.13 -11.76
CA LEU A 131 -0.07 3.92 -11.23
C LEU A 131 -1.08 3.37 -12.25
#